data_AF-A0A5C6V5S1-F1
#
_entry.id   AF-A0A5C6V5S1-F1
#
_cell.length_a   1.000
_cell.length_b   1.000
_cell.length_c   1.000
_cell.angle_alpha   90.00
_cell.angle_beta   90.00
_cell.angle_gamma   90.00
#
_symmetry.space_group_name_H-M   'P 1'
#
loop_
_entity.id
_entity.type
_entity.pdbx_description
1 polymer ?
#
loop_
_entity_poly.entity_id
_entity_poly.type
_entity_poly.pdbx_seq_one_letter_code
_entity_poly.pdbx_strand_id
1 'polypeptide(L)'
;MSAVLAAGDAAQILLGWQRNARSALQWLHRDWLAAALGLDAKLRTQTHMEAALATLRARCDDMCSLALLRVLQPAPPTLDLFSAAPAARLDALPVETALQILRMLALLARRAEVRRLVDRTTRKRLAEWIGCPLDDLLSKAVPEAPSLVDARRERSGMRALGSLDADELALEGLALLPRAGAQRMLLRFALPSADASTVSPSEDECEDAFALLRERLGPLVPEYPWLSG
;
A
#
# COMPACT_ATOMS: atom_id res chain seq x y z
N MET A 1 -21.51 9.29 12.82
CA MET A 1 -22.13 7.97 13.08
C MET A 1 -21.25 6.95 12.39
N SER A 2 -20.51 6.13 13.13
CA SER A 2 -19.69 5.07 12.53
C SER A 2 -20.63 4.00 11.97
N ALA A 3 -20.55 3.74 10.66
CA ALA A 3 -21.35 2.71 10.03
C ALA A 3 -20.91 1.36 10.61
N VAL A 4 -21.84 0.61 11.19
CA VAL A 4 -21.55 -0.73 11.71
C VAL A 4 -21.29 -1.64 10.52
N LEU A 5 -20.10 -2.23 10.45
CA LEU A 5 -19.75 -3.24 9.44
C LEU A 5 -20.78 -4.38 9.50
N ALA A 6 -21.34 -4.75 8.35
CA ALA A 6 -22.21 -5.90 8.27
C ALA A 6 -21.44 -7.17 8.68
N ALA A 7 -22.10 -8.12 9.35
CA ALA A 7 -21.44 -9.33 9.85
C ALA A 7 -20.77 -10.14 8.72
N GLY A 8 -21.37 -10.15 7.52
CA GLY A 8 -20.79 -10.78 6.33
C GLY A 8 -19.47 -10.13 5.89
N ASP A 9 -19.43 -8.79 5.89
CA ASP A 9 -18.23 -8.03 5.53
C ASP A 9 -17.12 -8.23 6.56
N ALA A 10 -17.46 -8.20 7.86
CA ALA A 10 -16.51 -8.46 8.94
C ALA A 10 -15.87 -9.86 8.82
N ALA A 11 -16.67 -10.88 8.47
CA ALA A 11 -16.16 -12.22 8.24
C ALA A 11 -15.23 -12.29 7.02
N GLN A 12 -15.58 -11.64 5.90
CA GLN A 12 -14.72 -11.59 4.72
C GLN A 12 -13.40 -10.89 4.98
N ILE A 13 -13.43 -9.75 5.68
CA ILE A 13 -12.23 -9.00 6.06
C ILE A 13 -11.32 -9.87 6.95
N LEU A 14 -11.88 -10.54 7.96
CA LEU A 14 -11.10 -11.42 8.85
C LEU A 14 -10.48 -12.60 8.09
N LEU A 15 -11.24 -13.25 7.21
CA LEU A 15 -10.74 -14.37 6.39
C LEU A 15 -9.63 -13.90 5.44
N GLY A 16 -9.79 -12.73 4.82
CA GLY A 16 -8.76 -12.12 3.97
C GLY A 16 -7.48 -11.85 4.73
N TRP A 17 -7.59 -11.26 5.93
CA TRP A 17 -6.44 -11.02 6.81
C TRP A 17 -5.73 -12.31 7.21
N GLN A 18 -6.50 -13.33 7.63
CA GLN A 18 -5.94 -14.64 8.01
C GLN A 18 -5.23 -15.33 6.84
N ARG A 19 -5.80 -15.24 5.63
CA ARG A 19 -5.17 -15.75 4.42
C ARG A 19 -3.82 -15.08 4.20
N ASN A 20 -3.77 -13.75 4.26
CA ASN A 20 -2.53 -13.01 4.07
C ASN A 20 -1.49 -13.36 5.15
N ALA A 21 -1.92 -13.51 6.40
CA ALA A 21 -1.03 -13.90 7.49
C ALA A 21 -0.43 -15.30 7.27
N ARG A 22 -1.23 -16.25 6.80
CA ARG A 22 -0.81 -17.62 6.48
C ARG A 22 0.05 -17.72 5.22
N SER A 23 -0.04 -16.75 4.32
CA SER A 23 0.77 -16.71 3.09
C SER A 23 1.94 -15.73 3.17
N ALA A 24 2.28 -15.19 4.35
CA ALA A 24 3.25 -14.11 4.53
C ALA A 24 4.55 -14.31 3.75
N LEU A 25 5.12 -15.52 3.77
CA LEU A 25 6.35 -15.82 3.06
C LEU A 25 6.31 -15.52 1.56
N GLN A 26 5.14 -15.62 0.93
CA GLN A 26 4.98 -15.41 -0.52
C GLN A 26 5.15 -13.94 -0.91
N TRP A 27 4.73 -13.02 -0.05
CA TRP A 27 4.65 -11.59 -0.37
C TRP A 27 5.52 -10.69 0.51
N LEU A 28 6.07 -11.21 1.61
CA LEU A 28 6.94 -10.47 2.52
C LEU A 28 8.14 -9.89 1.76
N HIS A 29 8.39 -8.60 1.92
CA HIS A 29 9.53 -7.96 1.30
C HIS A 29 10.84 -8.54 1.88
N ARG A 30 11.85 -8.67 1.01
CA ARG A 30 13.13 -9.29 1.35
C ARG A 30 13.81 -8.68 2.58
N ASP A 31 13.63 -7.37 2.79
CA ASP A 31 14.24 -6.66 3.92
C ASP A 31 13.70 -7.14 5.27
N TRP A 32 12.38 -7.35 5.35
CA TRP A 32 11.72 -7.87 6.54
C TRP A 32 12.06 -9.34 6.77
N LEU A 33 12.12 -10.11 5.69
CA LEU A 33 12.51 -11.52 5.77
C LEU A 33 13.94 -11.68 6.28
N ALA A 34 14.87 -10.90 5.73
CA ALA A 34 16.25 -10.88 6.20
C ALA A 34 16.36 -10.41 7.66
N ALA A 35 15.61 -9.38 8.05
CA ALA A 35 15.57 -8.90 9.43
C ALA A 35 15.02 -9.97 10.39
N ALA A 36 13.92 -10.65 10.03
CA ALA A 36 13.32 -11.71 10.85
C ALA A 36 14.25 -12.92 11.02
N LEU A 37 15.09 -13.20 10.02
CA LEU A 37 16.09 -14.26 10.05
C LEU A 37 17.42 -13.84 10.70
N GLY A 38 17.56 -12.59 11.14
CA GLY A 38 18.80 -12.07 11.73
C GLY A 38 19.97 -11.96 10.74
N LEU A 39 19.68 -11.82 9.44
CA LEU A 39 20.69 -11.69 8.39
C LEU A 39 21.24 -10.25 8.35
N ASP A 40 22.56 -10.12 8.24
CA ASP A 40 23.24 -8.83 8.13
C ASP A 40 22.75 -8.05 6.89
N ALA A 41 22.65 -6.73 7.04
CA ALA A 41 22.33 -5.79 5.97
C ALA A 41 23.20 -5.99 4.72
N LYS A 42 24.47 -6.38 4.87
CA LYS A 42 25.38 -6.65 3.75
C LYS A 42 25.01 -7.88 2.91
N LEU A 43 24.28 -8.83 3.50
CA LEU A 43 23.80 -10.02 2.80
C LEU A 43 22.54 -9.72 1.99
N ARG A 44 21.78 -8.67 2.34
CA ARG A 44 20.52 -8.30 1.66
C ARG A 44 20.71 -7.88 0.20
N THR A 45 21.91 -7.40 -0.16
CA THR A 45 22.22 -6.91 -1.51
C THR A 45 22.90 -7.95 -2.40
N GLN A 46 23.07 -9.19 -1.92
CA GLN A 46 23.76 -10.24 -2.68
C GLN A 46 22.82 -10.93 -3.66
N THR A 47 23.28 -11.14 -4.89
CA THR A 47 22.51 -11.77 -5.98
C THR A 47 22.06 -13.20 -5.65
N HIS A 48 22.82 -13.95 -4.85
CA HIS A 48 22.45 -15.30 -4.42
C HIS A 48 21.28 -15.34 -3.42
N MET A 49 20.96 -14.21 -2.80
CA MET A 49 19.87 -14.12 -1.83
C MET A 49 18.52 -14.43 -2.50
N GLU A 50 18.27 -13.93 -3.72
CA GLU A 50 16.99 -14.13 -4.40
C GLU A 50 16.69 -15.61 -4.66
N ALA A 51 17.69 -16.37 -5.11
CA ALA A 51 17.56 -17.82 -5.32
C ALA A 51 17.34 -18.58 -4.00
N ALA A 52 18.04 -18.19 -2.93
CA ALA A 52 17.85 -18.77 -1.60
C ALA A 52 16.46 -18.49 -1.04
N LEU A 53 15.96 -17.25 -1.19
CA LEU A 53 14.62 -16.85 -0.77
C LEU A 53 13.54 -17.57 -1.58
N ALA A 54 13.71 -17.73 -2.89
CA ALA A 54 12.80 -18.52 -3.72
C ALA A 54 12.73 -19.98 -3.26
N THR A 55 13.88 -20.57 -2.93
CA THR A 55 13.96 -21.95 -2.40
C THR A 55 13.28 -22.07 -1.04
N LEU A 56 13.48 -21.09 -0.14
CA LEU A 56 12.82 -21.03 1.15
C LEU A 56 11.29 -20.97 0.98
N ARG A 57 10.80 -20.06 0.14
CA ARG A 57 9.37 -19.89 -0.16
C ARG A 57 8.72 -21.15 -0.72
N ALA A 58 9.45 -21.90 -1.55
CA ALA A 58 8.94 -23.15 -2.13
C ALA A 58 8.84 -24.31 -1.12
N ARG A 59 9.58 -24.26 -0.01
CA ARG A 59 9.67 -25.35 0.98
C ARG A 59 8.88 -25.08 2.26
N CYS A 60 8.62 -23.82 2.56
CA CYS A 60 7.93 -23.41 3.78
C CYS A 60 6.41 -23.38 3.60
N ASP A 61 5.70 -23.75 4.66
CA ASP A 61 4.24 -23.81 4.74
C ASP A 61 3.64 -22.57 5.45
N ASP A 62 2.34 -22.64 5.77
CA ASP A 62 1.65 -21.56 6.47
C ASP A 62 2.14 -21.37 7.91
N MET A 63 2.57 -22.44 8.58
CA MET A 63 3.14 -22.37 9.94
C MET A 63 4.45 -21.57 9.96
N CYS A 64 5.28 -21.71 8.93
CA CYS A 64 6.48 -20.91 8.75
C CYS A 64 6.14 -19.41 8.56
N SER A 65 5.11 -19.10 7.78
CA SER A 65 4.61 -17.72 7.60
C SER A 65 4.15 -17.12 8.93
N LEU A 66 3.36 -17.87 9.71
CA LEU A 66 2.89 -17.43 11.02
C LEU A 66 4.04 -17.27 12.04
N ALA A 67 5.04 -18.14 12.01
CA ALA A 67 6.21 -18.04 12.87
C ALA A 67 7.02 -16.76 12.57
N LEU A 68 7.21 -16.40 11.30
CA LEU A 68 7.87 -15.16 10.91
C LEU A 68 7.07 -13.93 11.35
N LEU A 69 5.75 -13.95 11.20
CA LEU A 69 4.91 -12.86 11.69
C LEU A 69 4.96 -12.72 13.22
N ARG A 70 5.17 -13.79 13.98
CA ARG A 70 5.40 -13.67 15.44
C ARG A 70 6.71 -12.94 15.79
N VAL A 71 7.72 -13.04 14.93
CA VAL A 71 8.98 -12.27 15.08
C VAL A 71 8.76 -10.82 14.69
N LEU A 72 8.04 -10.57 13.58
CA LEU A 72 7.78 -9.22 13.06
C LEU A 72 6.71 -8.44 13.83
N GLN A 73 5.86 -9.15 14.58
CA GLN A 73 4.82 -8.61 15.46
C GLN A 73 3.91 -7.56 14.80
N PRO A 74 3.20 -7.90 13.69
CA PRO A 74 2.11 -7.05 13.22
C PRO A 74 1.09 -6.86 14.35
N ALA A 75 0.44 -5.70 14.43
CA ALA A 75 -0.70 -5.57 15.33
C ALA A 75 -1.87 -6.38 14.76
N PRO A 76 -2.38 -7.41 15.46
CA PRO A 76 -3.59 -8.07 14.99
C PRO A 76 -4.72 -7.05 15.00
N PRO A 77 -5.45 -6.88 13.88
CA PRO A 77 -6.55 -5.94 13.84
C PRO A 77 -7.69 -6.42 14.73
N THR A 78 -8.36 -5.48 15.40
CA THR A 78 -9.63 -5.75 16.08
C THR A 78 -10.79 -5.53 15.12
N LEU A 79 -11.94 -6.16 15.37
CA LEU A 79 -13.16 -5.89 14.59
C LEU A 79 -13.59 -4.41 14.71
N ASP A 80 -13.35 -3.81 15.87
CA ASP A 80 -13.58 -2.38 16.11
C ASP A 80 -12.69 -1.52 15.21
N LEU A 81 -11.43 -1.92 15.01
CA LEU A 81 -10.50 -1.21 14.13
C LEU A 81 -10.99 -1.24 12.68
N PHE A 82 -11.48 -2.38 12.18
CA PHE A 82 -12.03 -2.46 10.83
C PHE A 82 -13.27 -1.56 10.65
N SER A 83 -14.06 -1.39 11.71
CA SER A 83 -15.25 -0.52 11.69
C SER A 83 -14.85 0.96 11.72
N ALA A 84 -13.88 1.31 12.58
CA ALA A 84 -13.45 2.68 12.82
C ALA A 84 -12.50 3.24 11.74
N ALA A 85 -11.67 2.39 11.13
CA ALA A 85 -10.62 2.79 10.20
C ALA A 85 -10.70 1.99 8.88
N PRO A 86 -11.37 2.50 7.84
CA PRO A 86 -11.46 1.83 6.54
C PRO A 86 -10.10 1.47 5.92
N ALA A 87 -9.06 2.27 6.18
CA ALA A 87 -7.69 1.97 5.76
C ALA A 87 -7.16 0.62 6.29
N ALA A 88 -7.55 0.21 7.49
CA ALA A 88 -7.14 -1.08 8.07
C ALA A 88 -7.68 -2.28 7.27
N ARG A 89 -8.76 -2.10 6.51
CA ARG A 89 -9.36 -3.16 5.70
C ARG A 89 -8.49 -3.54 4.50
N LEU A 90 -7.51 -2.72 4.11
CA LEU A 90 -6.55 -3.05 3.05
C LEU A 90 -5.71 -4.29 3.40
N ASP A 91 -5.49 -4.59 4.68
CA ASP A 91 -4.77 -5.79 5.12
C ASP A 91 -5.52 -7.10 4.80
N ALA A 92 -6.81 -7.02 4.43
CA ALA A 92 -7.61 -8.18 4.06
C ALA A 92 -7.62 -8.46 2.54
N LEU A 93 -7.20 -7.51 1.72
CA LEU A 93 -7.14 -7.68 0.27
C LEU A 93 -5.98 -8.59 -0.14
N PRO A 94 -6.01 -9.25 -1.31
CA PRO A 94 -4.78 -9.78 -1.90
C PRO A 94 -3.70 -8.70 -1.90
N VAL A 95 -2.48 -9.07 -1.52
CA VAL A 95 -1.42 -8.09 -1.23
C VAL A 95 -1.11 -7.25 -2.46
N GLU A 96 -1.13 -7.84 -3.64
CA GLU A 96 -0.93 -7.15 -4.92
C GLU A 96 -2.01 -6.09 -5.17
N THR A 97 -3.27 -6.41 -4.87
CA THR A 97 -4.40 -5.46 -4.97
C THR A 97 -4.26 -4.34 -3.96
N ALA A 98 -3.86 -4.64 -2.72
CA ALA A 98 -3.62 -3.63 -1.71
C ALA A 98 -2.49 -2.67 -2.10
N LEU A 99 -1.38 -3.20 -2.66
CA LEU A 99 -0.28 -2.40 -3.19
C LEU A 99 -0.70 -1.52 -4.39
N GLN A 100 -1.54 -2.03 -5.29
CA GLN A 100 -2.15 -1.23 -6.36
C GLN A 100 -2.94 -0.06 -5.80
N ILE A 101 -3.75 -0.28 -4.77
CA ILE A 101 -4.54 0.76 -4.11
C ILE A 101 -3.65 1.82 -3.43
N LEU A 102 -2.56 1.41 -2.77
CA LEU A 102 -1.59 2.38 -2.22
C LEU A 102 -1.00 3.25 -3.32
N ARG A 103 -0.63 2.66 -4.46
CA ARG A 103 -0.11 3.41 -5.61
C ARG A 103 -1.18 4.36 -6.19
N MET A 104 -2.43 3.93 -6.28
CA MET A 104 -3.54 4.81 -6.66
C MET A 104 -3.65 6.01 -5.72
N LEU A 105 -3.56 5.79 -4.40
CA LEU A 105 -3.60 6.85 -3.39
C LEU A 105 -2.48 7.88 -3.59
N ALA A 106 -1.25 7.42 -3.81
CA ALA A 106 -0.11 8.29 -4.10
C ALA A 106 -0.34 9.10 -5.39
N LEU A 107 -0.86 8.47 -6.45
CA LEU A 107 -1.14 9.16 -7.71
C LEU A 107 -2.28 10.18 -7.60
N LEU A 108 -3.29 9.94 -6.76
CA LEU A 108 -4.36 10.90 -6.48
C LEU A 108 -3.85 12.11 -5.69
N ALA A 109 -2.94 11.91 -4.74
CA ALA A 109 -2.23 13.00 -4.05
C ALA A 109 -1.32 13.80 -4.99
N ARG A 110 -0.91 13.19 -6.12
CA ARG A 110 -0.07 13.80 -7.17
C ARG A 110 -0.85 14.09 -8.46
N ARG A 111 -2.19 14.17 -8.40
CA ARG A 111 -3.08 14.25 -9.57
C ARG A 111 -2.72 15.36 -10.57
N ALA A 112 -2.21 16.50 -10.09
CA ALA A 112 -1.76 17.58 -10.98
C ALA A 112 -0.52 17.20 -11.80
N GLU A 113 0.43 16.47 -11.21
CA GLU A 113 1.61 15.95 -11.91
C GLU A 113 1.20 14.87 -12.91
N VAL A 114 0.31 13.95 -12.50
CA VAL A 114 -0.20 12.89 -13.40
C VAL A 114 -0.90 13.48 -14.63
N ARG A 115 -1.67 14.56 -14.46
CA ARG A 115 -2.33 15.27 -15.58
C ARG A 115 -1.35 15.91 -16.56
N ARG A 116 -0.18 16.34 -16.07
CA ARG A 116 0.88 16.96 -16.89
C ARG A 116 1.87 15.96 -17.44
N LEU A 117 1.73 14.68 -17.09
CA LEU A 117 2.63 13.65 -17.56
C LEU A 117 2.41 13.43 -19.06
N VAL A 118 3.34 13.96 -19.87
CA VAL A 118 3.35 13.81 -21.34
C VAL A 118 4.07 12.53 -21.77
N ASP A 119 5.00 12.04 -20.95
CA ASP A 119 5.79 10.85 -21.27
C ASP A 119 4.93 9.59 -21.30
N ARG A 120 4.80 9.00 -22.49
CA ARG A 120 3.96 7.81 -22.72
C ARG A 120 4.48 6.58 -21.99
N THR A 121 5.80 6.44 -21.86
CA THR A 121 6.43 5.29 -21.20
C THR A 121 6.09 5.28 -19.72
N THR A 122 6.27 6.42 -19.04
CA THR A 122 5.90 6.59 -17.64
C THR A 122 4.40 6.40 -17.45
N ARG A 123 3.53 6.98 -18.31
CA ARG A 123 2.08 6.79 -18.22
C ARG A 123 1.69 5.31 -18.29
N LYS A 124 2.24 4.57 -19.26
CA LYS A 124 1.97 3.14 -19.44
C LYS A 124 2.41 2.34 -18.22
N ARG A 125 3.63 2.59 -17.72
CA ARG A 125 4.18 1.94 -16.54
C ARG A 125 3.32 2.19 -15.29
N LEU A 126 2.89 3.43 -15.07
CA LEU A 126 2.02 3.76 -13.93
C LEU A 126 0.66 3.07 -14.03
N ALA A 127 0.06 3.02 -15.23
CA ALA A 127 -1.19 2.30 -15.46
C ALA A 127 -1.06 0.79 -15.19
N GLU A 128 0.04 0.18 -15.62
CA GLU A 128 0.36 -1.23 -15.31
C GLU A 128 0.48 -1.46 -13.80
N TRP A 129 1.11 -0.54 -13.07
CA TRP A 129 1.30 -0.67 -11.62
C TRP A 129 0.04 -0.54 -10.77
N ILE A 130 -0.98 0.18 -11.26
CA ILE A 130 -2.28 0.31 -10.60
C ILE A 130 -3.35 -0.62 -11.17
N GLY A 131 -3.07 -1.29 -12.29
CA GLY A 131 -4.01 -2.22 -12.93
C GLY A 131 -5.17 -1.57 -13.69
N CYS A 132 -5.15 -0.25 -13.89
CA CYS A 132 -6.18 0.48 -14.64
C CYS A 132 -5.61 1.71 -15.38
N PRO A 133 -6.31 2.22 -16.40
CA PRO A 133 -5.96 3.47 -17.06
C PRO A 133 -5.90 4.66 -16.08
N LEU A 134 -4.88 5.52 -16.23
CA LEU A 134 -4.75 6.73 -15.40
C LEU A 134 -5.96 7.67 -15.54
N ASP A 135 -6.58 7.71 -16.71
CA ASP A 135 -7.73 8.57 -16.95
C ASP A 135 -8.97 8.07 -16.18
N ASP A 136 -9.11 6.76 -15.98
CA ASP A 136 -10.17 6.19 -15.13
C ASP A 136 -9.96 6.60 -13.68
N LEU A 137 -8.74 6.47 -13.16
CA LEU A 137 -8.38 6.90 -11.80
C LEU A 137 -8.70 8.39 -11.58
N LEU A 138 -8.42 9.25 -12.56
CA LEU A 138 -8.57 10.71 -12.45
C LEU A 138 -9.94 11.26 -12.84
N SER A 139 -10.83 10.44 -13.41
CA SER A 139 -12.08 10.87 -14.08
C SER A 139 -13.01 11.75 -13.22
N LYS A 140 -12.96 11.61 -11.88
CA LYS A 140 -13.77 12.42 -10.94
C LYS A 140 -12.95 13.35 -10.04
N ALA A 141 -11.62 13.29 -10.12
CA ALA A 141 -10.78 14.08 -9.24
C ALA A 141 -10.85 15.56 -9.61
N VAL A 142 -11.06 16.46 -8.66
CA VAL A 142 -11.04 17.90 -8.91
C VAL A 142 -9.61 18.32 -9.36
N PRO A 143 -9.47 19.20 -10.37
CA PRO A 143 -8.18 19.79 -10.71
C PRO A 143 -7.56 20.51 -9.52
N GLU A 144 -6.33 20.15 -9.16
CA GLU A 144 -5.57 20.85 -8.12
C GLU A 144 -4.78 22.01 -8.74
N ALA A 145 -4.72 23.13 -8.04
CA ALA A 145 -4.04 24.33 -8.52
C ALA A 145 -2.52 24.09 -8.69
N PRO A 146 -1.91 24.49 -9.82
CA PRO A 146 -0.47 24.36 -10.08
C PRO A 146 0.44 24.81 -8.93
N SER A 147 0.15 25.98 -8.37
CA SER A 147 0.99 26.65 -7.38
C SER A 147 1.05 25.91 -6.04
N LEU A 148 -0.02 25.22 -5.66
CA LEU A 148 -0.06 24.43 -4.43
C LEU A 148 0.81 23.16 -4.56
N VAL A 149 0.88 22.61 -5.77
CA VAL A 149 1.63 21.39 -6.08
C VAL A 149 3.13 21.67 -6.11
N ASP A 150 3.53 22.74 -6.78
CA ASP A 150 4.94 23.15 -6.85
C ASP A 150 5.47 23.49 -5.44
N ALA A 151 4.68 24.22 -4.64
CA ALA A 151 5.00 24.51 -3.25
C ALA A 151 5.00 23.27 -2.33
N ARG A 152 4.15 22.26 -2.59
CA ARG A 152 4.19 20.97 -1.87
C ARG A 152 5.48 20.23 -2.21
N ARG A 153 5.82 20.13 -3.50
CA ARG A 153 7.00 19.42 -4.00
C ARG A 153 8.31 20.00 -3.46
N GLU A 154 8.42 21.32 -3.43
CA GLU A 154 9.59 22.01 -2.87
C GLU A 154 9.75 21.74 -1.36
N ARG A 155 8.65 21.71 -0.61
CA ARG A 155 8.67 21.42 0.84
C ARG A 155 8.97 19.96 1.17
N SER A 156 8.49 19.03 0.33
CA SER A 156 8.57 17.59 0.60
C SER A 156 9.79 16.91 0.00
N GLY A 157 10.54 17.58 -0.89
CA GLY A 157 11.64 16.96 -1.63
C GLY A 157 11.17 15.84 -2.55
N MET A 158 9.91 15.86 -2.99
CA MET A 158 9.29 14.79 -3.77
C MET A 158 10.01 14.57 -5.11
N ARG A 159 10.50 13.33 -5.30
CA ARG A 159 11.09 12.85 -6.55
C ARG A 159 10.04 12.80 -7.65
N ALA A 160 10.44 13.02 -8.90
CA ALA A 160 9.51 12.98 -10.04
C ALA A 160 8.91 11.58 -10.25
N LEU A 161 7.66 11.48 -10.72
CA LEU A 161 7.00 10.19 -10.99
C LEU A 161 7.81 9.27 -11.92
N GLY A 162 8.53 9.85 -12.90
CA GLY A 162 9.39 9.09 -13.81
C GLY A 162 10.56 8.38 -13.12
N SER A 163 11.00 8.89 -11.96
CA SER A 163 12.15 8.38 -11.19
C SER A 163 11.79 7.42 -10.07
N LEU A 164 10.50 7.27 -9.76
CA LEU A 164 10.03 6.32 -8.75
C LEU A 164 9.90 4.92 -9.32
N ASP A 165 10.14 3.92 -8.48
CA ASP A 165 9.68 2.55 -8.70
C ASP A 165 8.29 2.29 -8.08
N ALA A 166 7.80 1.06 -8.24
CA ALA A 166 6.47 0.67 -7.79
C ALA A 166 6.35 0.60 -6.24
N ASP A 167 7.42 0.25 -5.55
CA ASP A 167 7.43 0.11 -4.09
C ASP A 167 7.57 1.47 -3.42
N GLU A 168 8.37 2.37 -4.00
CA GLU A 168 8.49 3.76 -3.58
C GLU A 168 7.14 4.49 -3.72
N LEU A 169 6.44 4.30 -4.83
CA LEU A 169 5.11 4.87 -5.02
C LEU A 169 4.08 4.28 -4.04
N ALA A 170 4.17 2.99 -3.71
CA ALA A 170 3.30 2.36 -2.72
C ALA A 170 3.62 2.86 -1.29
N LEU A 171 4.89 3.12 -0.96
CA LEU A 171 5.29 3.74 0.31
C LEU A 171 4.77 5.18 0.44
N GLU A 172 4.81 5.98 -0.64
CA GLU A 172 4.15 7.30 -0.67
C GLU A 172 2.65 7.15 -0.35
N GLY A 173 1.98 6.15 -0.94
CA GLY A 173 0.59 5.84 -0.65
C GLY A 173 0.34 5.43 0.80
N LEU A 174 1.21 4.59 1.36
CA LEU A 174 1.11 4.15 2.75
C LEU A 174 1.25 5.33 3.73
N ALA A 175 2.13 6.28 3.43
CA ALA A 175 2.33 7.48 4.24
C ALA A 175 1.11 8.42 4.25
N LEU A 176 0.24 8.33 3.23
CA LEU A 176 -1.00 9.08 3.11
C LEU A 176 -2.19 8.41 3.80
N LEU A 177 -2.06 7.17 4.28
CA LEU A 177 -3.11 6.56 5.08
C LEU A 177 -3.25 7.31 6.42
N PRO A 178 -4.49 7.52 6.90
CA PRO A 178 -4.71 8.06 8.24
C PRO A 178 -3.90 7.29 9.28
N ARG A 179 -3.13 8.01 10.12
CA ARG A 179 -2.08 7.44 10.99
C ARG A 179 -2.56 6.45 12.04
N ALA A 180 -3.88 6.30 12.25
CA ALA A 180 -4.45 5.30 13.13
C ALA A 180 -4.18 3.87 12.61
N GLY A 181 -2.98 3.35 12.86
CA GLY A 181 -2.62 1.95 12.64
C GLY A 181 -1.72 1.64 11.44
N ALA A 182 -1.44 2.60 10.54
CA ALA A 182 -0.70 2.35 9.29
C ALA A 182 0.68 1.69 9.47
N GLN A 183 1.41 2.04 10.54
CA GLN A 183 2.75 1.48 10.82
C GLN A 183 2.72 0.03 11.30
N ARG A 184 1.56 -0.51 11.68
CA ARG A 184 1.42 -1.87 12.22
C ARG A 184 0.54 -2.76 11.34
N MET A 185 0.16 -2.27 10.17
CA MET A 185 -0.56 -3.01 9.15
C MET A 185 0.28 -4.15 8.60
N LEU A 186 -0.37 -5.28 8.32
CA LEU A 186 0.27 -6.43 7.69
C LEU A 186 0.86 -6.05 6.32
N LEU A 187 0.17 -5.16 5.59
CA LEU A 187 0.59 -4.64 4.30
C LEU A 187 1.93 -3.88 4.33
N ARG A 188 2.31 -3.27 5.48
CA ARG A 188 3.62 -2.58 5.62
C ARG A 188 4.77 -3.53 5.31
N PHE A 189 4.61 -4.82 5.62
CA PHE A 189 5.64 -5.82 5.45
C PHE A 189 5.82 -6.29 3.99
N ALA A 190 4.91 -5.91 3.09
CA ALA A 190 5.08 -6.13 1.65
C ALA A 190 6.01 -5.09 0.99
N LEU A 191 6.39 -4.04 1.73
CA LEU A 191 7.21 -2.93 1.25
C LEU A 191 8.59 -2.91 1.92
N PRO A 192 9.61 -2.29 1.29
CA PRO A 192 10.94 -2.10 1.87
C PRO A 192 10.93 -1.64 3.32
N SER A 193 11.81 -2.18 4.17
CA SER A 193 11.81 -1.86 5.60
C SER A 193 12.39 -0.47 5.89
N ALA A 194 13.14 0.09 4.95
CA ALA A 194 13.63 1.45 5.04
C ALA A 194 12.46 2.45 4.98
N ASP A 195 12.52 3.49 5.80
CA ASP A 195 11.54 4.57 5.74
C ASP A 195 11.77 5.38 4.45
N ALA A 196 10.88 5.21 3.48
CA ALA A 196 10.85 6.10 2.33
C ALA A 196 10.25 7.44 2.75
N SER A 197 11.13 8.44 2.88
CA SER A 197 10.89 9.87 3.05
C SER A 197 10.70 10.40 4.48
N THR A 198 11.45 11.48 4.75
CA THR A 198 11.58 12.21 6.03
C THR A 198 10.49 13.27 6.25
N VAL A 199 9.59 13.50 5.28
CA VAL A 199 8.54 14.52 5.37
C VAL A 199 7.18 13.85 5.41
N SER A 200 6.49 13.99 6.54
CA SER A 200 5.13 13.48 6.69
C SER A 200 4.13 14.40 6.00
N PRO A 201 3.18 13.88 5.21
CA PRO A 201 2.09 14.67 4.65
C PRO A 201 1.24 15.31 5.77
N SER A 202 0.57 16.42 5.46
CA SER A 202 -0.38 17.02 6.40
C SER A 202 -1.65 16.18 6.52
N GLU A 203 -2.40 16.32 7.61
CA GLU A 203 -3.67 15.59 7.80
C GLU A 203 -4.68 15.91 6.69
N ASP A 204 -4.77 17.18 6.28
CA ASP A 204 -5.63 17.61 5.17
C ASP A 204 -5.25 16.92 3.84
N GLU A 205 -3.96 16.70 3.59
CA GLU A 205 -3.48 16.03 2.38
C GLU A 205 -3.86 14.55 2.38
N CYS A 206 -3.74 13.89 3.54
CA CYS A 206 -4.16 12.51 3.72
C CYS A 206 -5.68 12.36 3.51
N GLU A 207 -6.48 13.22 4.14
CA GLU A 207 -7.94 13.17 4.04
C GLU A 207 -8.44 13.47 2.62
N ASP A 208 -7.89 14.47 1.91
CA ASP A 208 -8.24 14.78 0.51
C ASP A 208 -7.94 13.59 -0.41
N ALA A 209 -6.72 13.05 -0.35
CA ALA A 209 -6.32 11.94 -1.19
C ALA A 209 -7.14 10.67 -0.89
N PHE A 210 -7.42 10.39 0.38
CA PHE A 210 -8.21 9.22 0.78
C PHE A 210 -9.69 9.38 0.41
N ALA A 211 -10.26 10.58 0.52
CA ALA A 211 -11.62 10.85 0.06
C ALA A 211 -11.76 10.59 -1.44
N LEU A 212 -10.83 11.10 -2.26
CA LEU A 212 -10.78 10.82 -3.70
C LEU A 212 -10.65 9.32 -3.98
N LEU A 213 -9.81 8.61 -3.23
CA LEU A 213 -9.64 7.17 -3.39
C LEU A 213 -10.96 6.43 -3.14
N ARG A 214 -11.69 6.74 -2.06
CA ARG A 214 -12.96 6.07 -1.74
C ARG A 214 -13.99 6.20 -2.87
N GLU A 215 -14.06 7.36 -3.53
CA GLU A 215 -14.94 7.56 -4.69
C GLU A 215 -14.56 6.69 -5.89
N ARG A 216 -13.31 6.23 -5.96
CA ARG A 216 -12.77 5.39 -7.03
C ARG A 216 -12.77 3.90 -6.71
N LEU A 217 -12.78 3.49 -5.44
CA LEU A 217 -12.71 2.08 -5.06
C LEU A 217 -13.88 1.26 -5.59
N GLY A 218 -15.11 1.76 -5.49
CA GLY A 218 -16.31 1.06 -6.00
C GLY A 218 -16.20 0.66 -7.49
N PRO A 219 -15.95 1.59 -8.42
CA PRO A 219 -15.85 1.25 -9.85
C PRO A 219 -14.53 0.54 -10.23
N LEU A 220 -13.43 0.76 -9.52
CA LEU A 220 -12.13 0.18 -9.88
C LEU A 220 -11.89 -1.19 -9.25
N VAL A 221 -12.55 -1.49 -8.13
CA VAL A 221 -12.32 -2.68 -7.30
C VAL A 221 -13.68 -3.26 -6.84
N PRO A 222 -14.58 -3.60 -7.79
CA PRO A 222 -15.95 -3.99 -7.47
C PRO A 222 -16.06 -5.33 -6.71
N GLU A 223 -15.00 -6.16 -6.73
CA GLU A 223 -14.95 -7.45 -6.04
C GLU A 223 -14.94 -7.30 -4.51
N TYR A 224 -14.63 -6.10 -4.00
CA TYR A 224 -14.48 -5.82 -2.57
C TYR A 224 -15.37 -4.64 -2.15
N PRO A 225 -16.71 -4.78 -2.18
CA PRO A 225 -17.65 -3.68 -1.93
C PRO A 225 -17.50 -3.07 -0.53
N TRP A 226 -17.09 -3.88 0.46
CA TRP A 226 -16.82 -3.48 1.85
C TRP A 226 -15.65 -2.49 2.01
N LEU A 227 -14.86 -2.22 0.97
CA LEU A 227 -13.84 -1.16 0.99
C LEU A 227 -14.41 0.25 0.93
N SER A 228 -15.57 0.41 0.29
CA SER A 228 -16.19 1.72 0.04
C SER A 228 -17.14 2.20 1.15
N GLY A 229 -17.53 1.29 2.05
CA GLY A 229 -18.50 1.50 3.13
C GLY A 229 -17.96 2.14 4.40
#